data_AF-A0A9C7UYN2-F1
#
_entry.id   AF-A0A9C7UYN2-F1
#
_cell.length_a   1.000
_cell.length_b   1.000
_cell.length_c   1.000
_cell.angle_alpha   90.00
_cell.angle_beta   90.00
_cell.angle_gamma   90.00
#
_symmetry.space_group_name_H-M   'P 1'
#
loop_
_entity.id
_entity.type
_entity.pdbx_description
1 polymer ?
#
loop_
_entity_poly.entity_id
_entity_poly.type
_entity_poly.pdbx_seq_one_letter_code
_entity_poly.pdbx_strand_id
1 'polypeptide(L)' 'MGIQRQFADTRKAQQGDGCIQITVPSDVVEELGIKGGDDVLWTGKEGEDTAVIHSPHRN' A
#
# COMPACT_ATOMS: atom_id res chain seq x y z
N MET A 1 -13.33 3.45 -13.04
CA MET A 1 -14.10 3.23 -11.80
C MET A 1 -13.09 3.29 -10.68
N GLY A 2 -13.21 4.24 -9.77
CA GLY A 2 -12.25 4.41 -8.67
C GLY A 2 -12.77 3.82 -7.37
N ILE A 3 -11.88 3.49 -6.45
CA ILE A 3 -12.17 3.13 -5.06
C ILE A 3 -13.02 4.25 -4.44
N GLN A 4 -14.32 3.99 -4.29
CA GLN A 4 -15.29 4.96 -3.76
C GLN A 4 -15.38 4.93 -2.23
N ARG A 5 -14.70 4.00 -1.56
CA ARG A 5 -14.66 3.83 -0.10
C ARG A 5 -13.31 3.23 0.27
N GLN A 6 -12.70 3.72 1.35
CA GLN A 6 -11.42 3.22 1.88
C GLN A 6 -11.40 1.69 1.89
N PHE A 7 -10.66 1.09 0.94
CA PHE A 7 -10.56 -0.35 0.78
C PHE A 7 -9.33 -0.82 1.56
N ALA A 8 -9.53 -1.14 2.84
CA ALA A 8 -8.50 -1.71 3.70
C ALA A 8 -9.01 -3.04 4.23
N ASP A 9 -8.72 -4.12 3.51
CA ASP A 9 -8.86 -5.49 3.98
C ASP A 9 -7.46 -6.13 3.99
N THR A 10 -6.66 -5.73 4.98
CA THR A 10 -5.29 -6.20 5.16
C THR A 10 -5.31 -7.56 5.85
N ARG A 11 -4.99 -8.62 5.10
CA ARG A 11 -5.20 -10.00 5.59
C ARG A 11 -4.02 -10.62 6.33
N LYS A 12 -2.81 -10.01 6.29
CA LYS A 12 -1.65 -10.46 7.11
C LYS A 12 -0.43 -9.53 7.04
N ALA A 13 0.19 -9.27 8.19
CA ALA A 13 1.60 -8.86 8.28
C ALA A 13 2.46 -10.10 8.51
N GLN A 14 3.54 -10.27 7.75
CA GLN A 14 4.39 -11.45 7.78
C GLN A 14 5.84 -11.03 7.93
N GLN A 15 6.63 -11.85 8.62
CA GLN A 15 8.07 -11.65 8.65
C GLN A 15 8.70 -12.25 7.39
N GLY A 16 9.56 -11.49 6.71
CA GLY A 16 10.26 -11.91 5.50
C GLY A 16 11.44 -10.98 5.22
N ASP A 17 12.57 -11.51 4.74
CA ASP A 17 13.74 -10.73 4.32
C ASP A 17 14.26 -9.71 5.35
N GLY A 18 14.16 -10.05 6.65
CA GLY A 18 14.55 -9.15 7.74
C GLY A 18 13.61 -7.96 7.97
N CYS A 19 12.46 -7.91 7.28
CA CYS A 19 11.45 -6.88 7.41
C CYS A 19 10.04 -7.46 7.61
N ILE A 20 9.05 -6.57 7.74
CA ILE A 20 7.63 -6.93 7.76
C ILE A 20 7.05 -6.70 6.37
N GLN A 21 6.49 -7.75 5.80
CA GLN A 21 5.80 -7.76 4.52
C GLN A 21 4.29 -7.69 4.76
N ILE A 22 3.60 -6.79 4.07
CA ILE A 22 2.15 -6.65 4.11
C ILE A 22 1.60 -7.00 2.73
N THR A 23 0.58 -7.87 2.71
CA THR A 23 -0.11 -8.19 1.46
C THR A 23 -1.11 -7.08 1.12
N VAL A 24 -0.92 -6.45 -0.04
CA VAL A 24 -1.87 -5.48 -0.60
C VAL A 24 -2.78 -6.22 -1.59
N PRO A 25 -4.11 -6.07 -1.50
CA PRO A 25 -5.06 -6.62 -2.47
C PRO A 25 -4.75 -6.22 -3.91
N SER A 26 -4.93 -7.15 -4.86
CA SER A 26 -4.57 -6.95 -6.28
C SER A 26 -5.34 -5.81 -6.96
N ASP A 27 -6.60 -5.60 -6.58
CA ASP A 27 -7.43 -4.49 -7.05
C ASP A 27 -6.85 -3.12 -6.67
N VAL A 28 -6.32 -2.98 -5.45
CA VAL A 28 -5.63 -1.76 -5.01
C VAL A 28 -4.32 -1.55 -5.79
N VAL A 29 -3.56 -2.62 -6.00
CA VAL A 29 -2.31 -2.59 -6.78
C VAL A 29 -2.56 -2.17 -8.23
N GLU A 30 -3.60 -2.73 -8.86
CA GLU A 30 -4.01 -2.40 -10.23
C GLU A 30 -4.48 -0.94 -10.35
N GLU A 31 -5.29 -0.45 -9.41
CA GLU A 31 -5.78 0.93 -9.45
C GLU A 31 -4.67 1.95 -9.22
N LEU A 32 -3.71 1.67 -8.34
CA LEU A 32 -2.54 2.52 -8.09
C LEU A 32 -1.44 2.35 -9.16
N GLY A 33 -1.57 1.37 -10.05
CA GLY A 33 -0.59 1.05 -11.09
C GLY A 33 0.75 0.56 -10.53
N ILE A 34 0.73 -0.09 -9.37
CA ILE A 34 1.93 -0.65 -8.72
C ILE A 34 2.26 -2.00 -9.37
N LYS A 35 3.54 -2.26 -9.64
CA LYS A 35 4.04 -3.54 -10.17
C LYS A 35 5.12 -4.11 -9.26
N GLY A 36 5.37 -5.41 -9.41
CA GLY A 36 6.47 -6.06 -8.70
C GLY A 36 7.81 -5.45 -9.10
N GLY A 37 8.54 -4.94 -8.13
CA GLY A 37 9.83 -4.25 -8.33
C GLY A 37 9.73 -2.72 -8.39
N ASP A 38 8.53 -2.14 -8.32
CA ASP A 38 8.37 -0.68 -8.23
C ASP A 38 8.76 -0.17 -6.83
N ASP A 39 9.41 0.99 -6.81
CA ASP A 39 9.56 1.76 -5.58
C ASP A 39 8.23 2.43 -5.22
N VAL A 40 7.74 2.17 -3.99
CA VAL A 40 6.46 2.70 -3.52
C VAL A 40 6.70 3.71 -2.41
N LEU A 41 6.15 4.91 -2.56
CA LEU A 41 6.19 5.93 -1.51
C LEU A 41 5.06 5.71 -0.52
N TRP A 42 5.44 5.62 0.74
CA TRP A 42 4.54 5.72 1.89
C TRP A 42 4.82 6.98 2.72
N THR A 43 3.78 7.53 3.33
CA THR A 43 3.92 8.61 4.30
C THR A 43 3.09 8.30 5.53
N GLY A 44 3.66 8.51 6.71
CA GLY A 44 2.96 8.57 7.98
C GLY A 44 3.46 9.77 8.76
N LYS A 45 2.64 10.28 9.68
CA LYS A 45 3.05 11.33 10.61
C LYS A 45 3.24 10.75 11.99
N GLU A 46 4.22 11.29 12.71
CA GLU A 46 4.43 10.94 14.11
C GLU A 46 3.16 11.27 14.92
N GLY A 47 2.72 10.30 15.73
CA GLY A 47 1.49 10.40 16.52
C GLY A 47 0.20 10.06 15.77
N GLU A 48 0.25 9.72 14.48
CA GLU A 48 -0.90 9.18 13.74
C GLU A 48 -0.86 7.65 13.67
N ASP A 49 -2.03 7.02 13.78
CA ASP A 49 -2.19 5.56 13.65
C ASP A 49 -2.35 5.11 12.18
N THR A 50 -2.07 5.99 11.22
CA THR A 50 -2.29 5.74 9.80
C THR A 50 -1.06 6.04 8.97
N ALA A 51 -0.88 5.26 7.91
CA ALA A 51 0.08 5.50 6.85
C ALA A 51 -0.65 5.43 5.50
N VAL A 52 -0.23 6.26 4.55
CA VAL A 52 -0.81 6.38 3.21
C VAL A 52 0.20 5.91 2.18
N ILE A 53 -0.25 5.03 1.29
CA ILE A 53 0.50 4.60 0.11
C ILE A 53 0.13 5.53 -1.05
N HIS A 54 1.13 6.06 -1.74
CA HIS A 54 0.96 6.93 -2.89
C HIS A 54 1.18 6.14 -4.18
N SER A 55 0.41 6.46 -5.22
CA SER A 55 0.63 5.90 -6.55
C SER A 55 1.97 6.38 -7.11
N PRO A 56 2.89 5.49 -7.53
CA PRO A 56 4.23 5.89 -7.99
C PRO A 56 4.22 6.73 -9.28
N HIS A 57 3.11 6.71 -10.03
CA HIS A 57 2.98 7.35 -11.33
C HIS A 57 2.22 8.68 -11.31
N ARG A 58 1.75 9.12 -10.14
CA ARG A 58 0.91 10.33 -10.00
C ARG A 58 1.52 11.22 -8.91
N ASN A 59 2.44 12.09 -9.33
CA ASN A 59 2.90 13.23 -8.53
C ASN A 59 1.85 14.35 -8.58
#